data_AF-A0A964LDY5-F1
#
_entry.id   AF-A0A964LDY5-F1
#
_cell.length_a   1.000
_cell.length_b   1.000
_cell.length_c   1.000
_cell.angle_alpha   90.00
_cell.angle_beta   90.00
_cell.angle_gamma   90.00
#
_symmetry.space_group_name_H-M   'P 1'
#
loop_
_entity.id
_entity.type
_entity.pdbx_description
1 polymer ?
#
loop_
_entity_poly.entity_id
_entity_poly.type
_entity_poly.pdbx_seq_one_letter_code
_entity_poly.pdbx_strand_id
1 'polypeptide(L)'
;VTVCAFDLPFGGGAECCLHLMSLISLLDYDLALVYLPLIPVRLHQILTQQNVQCLSSPTDEYTASGSVSVNALALAPRRCVMTDGFPKTADLVRKAGCEVSTFPGDELCLKAEGGPTCLTRPILRGFYS
;
A
#
# COMPACT_ATOMS: atom_id res chain seq x y z
N VAL A 1 23.95 1.85 -3.68
CA VAL A 1 22.54 1.97 -3.22
C VAL A 1 22.33 3.40 -2.77
N THR A 2 21.29 4.08 -3.25
CA THR A 2 20.91 5.41 -2.79
C THR A 2 19.72 5.28 -1.84
N VAL A 3 19.78 5.92 -0.68
CA VAL A 3 18.71 5.90 0.33
C VAL A 3 18.05 7.27 0.38
N CYS A 4 16.72 7.32 0.24
CA CYS A 4 15.92 8.51 0.41
C CYS A 4 15.13 8.39 1.72
N ALA A 5 15.35 9.31 2.66
CA ALA A 5 14.58 9.40 3.89
C ALA A 5 13.42 10.40 3.74
N PHE A 6 12.29 10.11 4.37
CA PHE A 6 11.10 10.96 4.37
C PHE A 6 10.52 11.02 5.78
N ASP A 7 10.22 12.23 6.23
CA ASP A 7 9.39 12.41 7.41
C ASP A 7 7.94 12.02 7.08
N LEU A 8 7.29 11.37 8.04
CA LEU A 8 5.88 11.02 7.93
C LEU A 8 5.03 12.07 8.66
N PRO A 9 3.78 12.30 8.21
CA PRO A 9 2.88 13.22 8.91
C PRO A 9 2.62 12.74 10.34
N PHE A 10 2.42 13.68 11.27
CA PHE A 10 2.08 13.40 12.67
C PHE A 10 0.82 12.53 12.81
N GLY A 11 -0.08 12.54 11.82
CA GLY A 11 -1.22 11.64 11.75
C GLY A 11 -2.14 11.77 12.97
N GLY A 12 -2.46 10.65 13.60
CA GLY A 12 -3.32 10.57 14.78
C GLY A 12 -2.61 10.78 16.13
N GLY A 13 -1.33 11.17 16.13
CA GLY A 13 -0.57 11.42 17.35
C GLY A 13 0.69 10.55 17.48
N ALA A 14 1.46 10.80 18.54
CA ALA A 14 2.71 10.08 18.82
C ALA A 14 2.53 8.57 19.04
N GLU A 15 1.33 8.15 19.49
CA GLU A 15 0.98 6.74 19.70
C GLU A 15 0.59 6.03 18.38
N CYS A 16 0.28 6.79 17.32
CA CYS A 16 0.00 6.20 16.01
C CYS A 16 1.31 5.79 15.33
N CYS A 17 1.54 4.48 15.23
CA CYS A 17 2.71 3.92 14.55
C CYS A 17 2.52 3.94 13.03
N LEU A 18 2.55 5.12 12.43
CA LEU A 18 2.59 5.26 10.97
C LEU A 18 3.96 4.87 10.43
N HIS A 19 3.95 3.94 9.48
CA HIS A 19 5.12 3.56 8.70
C HIS A 19 4.89 3.96 7.25
N LEU A 20 5.96 4.00 6.44
CA LEU A 20 5.79 4.32 5.02
C LEU A 20 4.84 3.33 4.31
N MET A 21 4.85 2.05 4.73
CA MET A 21 3.94 1.02 4.22
C MET A 21 2.47 1.21 4.64
N SER A 22 2.19 2.09 5.59
CA SER A 22 0.82 2.53 5.91
C SER A 22 0.29 3.49 4.85
N LEU A 23 1.15 4.03 3.97
CA LEU A 23 0.78 5.06 3.01
C LEU A 23 0.93 4.61 1.56
N ILE A 24 1.81 3.64 1.29
CA ILE A 24 2.15 3.19 -0.07
C ILE A 24 2.46 1.69 -0.12
N SER A 25 1.95 1.03 -1.17
CA SER A 25 2.37 -0.30 -1.63
C SER A 25 2.69 -0.24 -3.12
N LEU A 26 3.91 -0.59 -3.52
CA LEU A 26 4.26 -0.79 -4.92
C LEU A 26 3.63 -2.10 -5.41
N LEU A 27 2.84 -2.03 -6.47
CA LEU A 27 2.14 -3.16 -7.08
C LEU A 27 2.82 -3.64 -8.38
N ASP A 28 3.59 -2.75 -9.00
CA ASP A 28 4.40 -3.00 -10.18
C ASP A 28 5.53 -1.96 -10.27
N TYR A 29 6.40 -2.06 -11.29
CA TYR A 29 7.46 -1.11 -11.59
C TYR A 29 6.95 0.31 -11.86
N ASP A 30 5.74 0.44 -12.41
CA ASP A 30 5.10 1.68 -12.80
C ASP A 30 3.76 1.92 -12.07
N LEU A 31 3.49 1.17 -10.99
CA LEU A 31 2.22 1.27 -10.26
C LEU A 31 2.39 1.21 -8.74
N ALA A 32 1.79 2.18 -8.07
CA ALA A 32 1.67 2.23 -6.62
C ALA A 32 0.21 2.37 -6.19
N LEU A 33 -0.20 1.61 -5.18
CA LEU A 33 -1.38 1.92 -4.37
C LEU A 33 -0.95 2.85 -3.24
N VAL A 34 -1.63 3.99 -3.09
CA VAL A 34 -1.27 5.00 -2.09
C VAL A 34 -2.49 5.54 -1.35
N TYR A 35 -2.27 6.13 -0.18
CA TYR A 35 -3.20 7.12 0.37
C TYR A 35 -2.64 8.52 0.16
N LEU A 36 -3.02 9.14 -0.96
CA LEU A 36 -2.40 10.37 -1.46
C LEU A 36 -2.38 11.53 -0.44
N PRO A 37 -3.42 11.78 0.39
CA PRO A 37 -3.42 12.88 1.35
C PRO A 37 -2.28 12.86 2.38
N LEU A 38 -1.66 11.71 2.64
CA LEU A 38 -0.58 11.55 3.63
C LEU A 38 0.78 11.26 3.02
N ILE A 39 0.89 11.10 1.69
CA ILE A 39 2.18 10.82 1.04
C ILE A 39 3.13 12.02 1.19
N PRO A 40 4.39 11.82 1.62
CA PRO A 40 5.40 12.88 1.62
C PRO A 40 5.56 13.48 0.22
N VAL A 41 5.51 14.82 0.14
CA VAL A 41 5.56 15.55 -1.15
C VAL A 41 6.76 15.13 -2.00
N ARG A 42 7.94 15.00 -1.39
CA ARG A 42 9.15 14.60 -2.11
C ARG A 42 9.07 13.17 -2.67
N LEU A 43 8.40 12.26 -1.95
CA LEU A 43 8.19 10.89 -2.43
C LEU A 43 7.27 10.89 -3.65
N HIS A 44 6.14 11.61 -3.60
CA HIS A 44 5.23 11.72 -4.74
C HIS A 44 5.94 12.28 -5.99
N GLN A 45 6.81 13.28 -5.82
CA GLN A 45 7.61 13.83 -6.92
C GLN A 45 8.56 12.79 -7.53
N ILE A 46 9.22 11.96 -6.70
CA ILE A 46 10.12 10.89 -7.18
C ILE A 46 9.32 9.85 -7.98
N LEU A 47 8.19 9.39 -7.44
CA LEU A 47 7.31 8.43 -8.12
C LEU A 47 6.84 8.98 -9.48
N THR A 48 6.43 10.25 -9.51
CA THR A 48 6.03 10.94 -10.75
C THR A 48 7.19 11.02 -11.75
N GLN A 49 8.39 11.40 -11.30
CA GLN A 49 9.59 11.45 -12.15
C GLN A 49 9.99 10.08 -12.71
N GLN A 50 9.63 9.00 -12.02
CA GLN A 50 9.86 7.63 -12.42
C GLN A 50 8.70 7.03 -13.25
N ASN A 51 7.70 7.84 -13.61
CA ASN A 51 6.49 7.41 -14.32
C ASN A 51 5.67 6.36 -13.56
N VAL A 52 5.73 6.35 -12.23
CA VAL A 52 4.92 5.49 -11.39
C VAL A 52 3.53 6.10 -11.22
N GLN A 53 2.51 5.42 -11.74
CA GLN A 53 1.12 5.76 -11.54
C GLN A 53 0.72 5.51 -10.08
N CYS A 54 0.22 6.54 -9.40
CA CYS A 54 -0.29 6.44 -8.04
C CYS A 54 -1.82 6.28 -8.05
N LEU A 55 -2.32 5.11 -7.64
CA LEU A 55 -3.73 4.84 -7.39
C LEU A 55 -4.07 5.29 -5.96
N SER A 56 -4.86 6.36 -5.80
CA SER A 56 -5.25 6.81 -4.47
C SER A 56 -6.43 5.99 -3.94
N SER A 57 -6.22 5.27 -2.83
CA SER A 57 -7.30 4.62 -2.09
C SER A 57 -8.33 5.65 -1.60
N PRO A 58 -9.64 5.31 -1.59
CA PRO A 58 -10.68 6.16 -1.04
C PRO A 58 -10.49 6.43 0.47
N THR A 59 -10.76 7.68 0.87
CA THR A 59 -10.61 8.10 2.27
C THR A 59 -11.48 7.31 3.25
N ASP A 60 -12.68 6.92 2.85
CA ASP A 60 -13.59 6.17 3.71
C ASP A 60 -13.03 4.78 4.06
N GLU A 61 -12.50 4.04 3.07
CA GLU A 61 -11.89 2.73 3.32
C GLU A 61 -10.53 2.85 4.03
N TYR A 62 -9.72 3.87 3.70
CA TYR A 62 -8.48 4.13 4.41
C TYR A 62 -8.73 4.40 5.91
N THR A 63 -9.71 5.25 6.21
CA THR A 63 -10.06 5.62 7.58
C THR A 63 -10.68 4.44 8.33
N ALA A 64 -11.62 3.72 7.71
CA ALA A 64 -12.27 2.57 8.33
C ALA A 64 -11.29 1.41 8.63
N SER A 65 -10.23 1.29 7.82
CA SER A 65 -9.24 0.21 7.92
C SER A 65 -8.04 0.53 8.80
N GLY A 66 -7.88 1.77 9.27
CA GLY A 66 -6.66 2.19 9.96
C GLY A 66 -5.41 1.99 9.10
N SER A 67 -5.47 2.34 7.80
CA SER A 67 -4.44 2.14 6.77
C SER A 67 -4.30 0.73 6.16
N VAL A 68 -4.99 -0.28 6.68
CA VAL A 68 -4.87 -1.66 6.16
C VAL A 68 -5.32 -1.76 4.70
N SER A 69 -6.23 -0.91 4.22
CA SER A 69 -6.71 -0.92 2.83
C SER A 69 -5.61 -0.65 1.79
N VAL A 70 -4.53 0.05 2.15
CA VAL A 70 -3.38 0.34 1.26
C VAL A 70 -2.21 -0.60 1.47
N ASN A 71 -2.29 -1.53 2.43
CA ASN A 71 -1.25 -2.49 2.74
C ASN A 71 -1.44 -3.77 1.90
N ALA A 72 -1.02 -3.70 0.64
CA ALA A 72 -1.15 -4.79 -0.32
C ALA A 72 0.19 -5.51 -0.52
N LEU A 73 0.18 -6.85 -0.49
CA LEU A 73 1.37 -7.65 -0.75
C LEU A 73 1.47 -7.96 -2.24
N ALA A 74 2.42 -7.33 -2.93
CA ALA A 74 2.76 -7.70 -4.30
C ALA A 74 3.49 -9.05 -4.34
N LEU A 75 2.92 -10.03 -5.06
CA LEU A 75 3.50 -11.35 -5.30
C LEU A 75 4.30 -11.38 -6.60
N ALA A 76 3.84 -10.64 -7.61
CA ALA A 76 4.48 -10.41 -8.90
C ALA A 76 3.98 -9.05 -9.46
N PRO A 77 4.58 -8.50 -10.53
CA PRO A 77 4.02 -7.38 -11.28
C PRO A 77 2.51 -7.55 -11.53
N ARG A 78 1.72 -6.55 -11.14
CA ARG A 78 0.24 -6.57 -11.25
C ARG A 78 -0.44 -7.77 -10.58
N ARG A 79 0.19 -8.45 -9.62
CA ARG A 79 -0.44 -9.53 -8.84
C ARG A 79 -0.23 -9.29 -7.36
N CYS A 80 -1.32 -9.09 -6.62
CA CYS A 80 -1.25 -8.80 -5.20
C CYS A 80 -2.31 -9.52 -4.36
N VAL A 81 -2.02 -9.60 -3.07
CA VAL A 81 -2.95 -10.02 -2.02
C VAL A 81 -3.32 -8.82 -1.17
N MET A 82 -4.60 -8.65 -0.92
CA MET A 82 -5.16 -7.57 -0.09
C MET A 82 -6.05 -8.15 1.02
N THR A 83 -6.22 -7.40 2.10
CA THR A 83 -7.24 -7.72 3.11
C THR A 83 -8.64 -7.54 2.52
N ASP A 84 -9.56 -8.46 2.80
CA ASP A 84 -10.97 -8.33 2.39
C ASP A 84 -11.69 -7.18 3.13
N GLY A 85 -12.87 -6.76 2.65
CA GLY A 85 -13.67 -5.70 3.27
C GLY A 85 -13.47 -4.29 2.72
N PHE A 86 -12.54 -4.10 1.76
CA PHE A 86 -12.25 -2.81 1.10
C PHE A 86 -12.49 -2.87 -0.42
N PRO A 87 -13.75 -3.08 -0.86
CA PRO A 87 -14.07 -3.36 -2.26
C PRO A 87 -13.73 -2.22 -3.21
N LYS A 88 -13.85 -0.96 -2.80
CA LYS A 88 -13.54 0.18 -3.68
C LYS A 88 -12.06 0.25 -3.99
N THR A 89 -11.21 0.00 -2.99
CA THR A 89 -9.75 -0.06 -3.17
C THR A 89 -9.37 -1.29 -4.01
N ALA A 90 -9.93 -2.46 -3.72
CA ALA A 90 -9.67 -3.65 -4.52
C ALA A 90 -10.08 -3.47 -6.00
N ASP A 91 -11.25 -2.86 -6.25
CA ASP A 91 -11.73 -2.59 -7.61
C ASP A 91 -10.90 -1.52 -8.33
N LEU A 92 -10.41 -0.51 -7.61
CA LEU A 92 -9.46 0.47 -8.16
C LEU A 92 -8.20 -0.24 -8.66
N VAL A 93 -7.66 -1.16 -7.86
CA VAL A 93 -6.46 -1.94 -8.21
C VAL A 93 -6.73 -2.89 -9.37
N ARG A 94 -7.87 -3.58 -9.39
CA ARG A 94 -8.28 -4.44 -10.53
C ARG A 94 -8.44 -3.64 -11.82
N LYS A 95 -9.05 -2.46 -11.76
CA LYS A 95 -9.23 -1.56 -12.93
C LYS A 95 -7.90 -1.07 -13.50
N ALA A 96 -6.86 -1.03 -12.68
CA ALA A 96 -5.49 -0.76 -13.12
C ALA A 96 -4.78 -2.01 -13.70
N GLY A 97 -5.50 -3.10 -13.97
CA GLY A 97 -4.96 -4.30 -14.61
C GLY A 97 -4.32 -5.30 -13.66
N CYS A 98 -4.51 -5.15 -12.34
CA CYS A 98 -3.98 -6.10 -11.37
C CYS A 98 -4.90 -7.32 -11.15
N GLU A 99 -4.29 -8.49 -11.04
CA GLU A 99 -4.89 -9.67 -10.42
C GLU A 99 -4.87 -9.50 -8.89
N VAL A 100 -6.06 -9.41 -8.28
CA VAL A 100 -6.23 -9.18 -6.84
C VAL A 100 -6.89 -10.39 -6.19
N SER A 101 -6.14 -11.06 -5.32
CA SER A 101 -6.69 -12.03 -4.36
C SER A 101 -6.94 -11.36 -3.02
N THR A 102 -8.01 -11.75 -2.32
CA THR A 102 -8.32 -11.26 -0.98
C THR A 102 -8.34 -12.39 0.04
N PHE A 103 -8.14 -12.05 1.32
CA PHE A 103 -8.30 -12.99 2.44
C PHE A 103 -9.01 -12.30 3.61
N PRO A 104 -9.78 -13.05 4.43
CA PRO A 104 -10.40 -12.49 5.63
C PRO A 104 -9.32 -12.14 6.66
N GLY A 105 -9.15 -10.85 6.93
CA GLY A 105 -8.08 -10.33 7.80
C GLY A 105 -8.59 -9.57 9.01
N ASP A 106 -9.86 -9.66 9.39
CA ASP A 106 -10.42 -8.87 10.48
C ASP A 106 -9.70 -9.09 11.82
N GLU A 107 -9.42 -10.35 12.14
CA GLU A 107 -8.76 -10.73 13.39
C GLU A 107 -7.24 -10.57 13.35
N LEU A 108 -6.64 -10.60 12.15
CA LEU A 108 -5.18 -10.62 11.96
C LEU A 108 -4.61 -9.24 11.62
N CYS A 109 -5.34 -8.45 10.84
CA CYS A 109 -4.85 -7.23 10.23
C CYS A 109 -5.48 -6.00 10.87
N LEU A 110 -6.81 -5.97 11.03
CA LEU A 110 -7.50 -4.76 11.52
C LEU A 110 -7.17 -4.45 12.97
N LYS A 111 -7.15 -5.47 13.84
CA LYS A 111 -6.80 -5.29 15.27
C LYS A 111 -5.33 -4.97 15.51
N ALA A 112 -4.47 -5.29 14.55
CA ALA A 112 -3.02 -5.09 14.63
C ALA A 112 -2.53 -3.96 13.72
N GLU A 113 -3.43 -3.26 13.01
CA GLU A 113 -3.15 -2.18 12.06
C GLU A 113 -2.08 -2.54 11.00
N GLY A 114 -2.05 -3.81 10.58
CA GLY A 114 -1.03 -4.35 9.68
C GLY A 114 -1.61 -5.29 8.63
N GLY A 115 -1.51 -4.95 7.36
CA GLY A 115 -1.97 -5.82 6.27
C GLY A 115 -0.96 -6.92 5.86
N PRO A 116 -1.24 -7.66 4.77
CA PRO A 116 -0.44 -8.80 4.33
C PRO A 116 1.05 -8.50 4.08
N THR A 117 1.43 -7.27 3.74
CA THR A 117 2.86 -6.92 3.62
C THR A 117 3.55 -6.94 4.97
N CYS A 118 2.87 -6.48 6.04
CA CYS A 118 3.42 -6.50 7.41
C CYS A 118 3.52 -7.91 7.99
N LEU A 119 2.70 -8.85 7.49
CA LEU A 119 2.69 -10.26 7.93
C LEU A 119 3.79 -11.11 7.26
N THR A 120 4.55 -10.56 6.32
CA THR A 120 5.50 -11.32 5.52
C THR A 120 6.88 -10.67 5.48
N ARG A 121 7.90 -11.50 5.27
CA ARG A 121 9.27 -11.06 5.01
C ARG A 121 9.81 -11.81 3.79
N PRO A 122 9.74 -11.24 2.57
CA PRO A 122 10.22 -11.90 1.36
C PRO A 122 11.69 -12.30 1.50
N ILE A 123 12.02 -13.58 1.25
CA ILE A 123 13.40 -14.10 1.29
C ILE A 123 14.04 -14.00 -0.11
N LEU A 124 13.26 -14.27 -1.15
CA LEU A 124 13.68 -14.21 -2.56
C LEU A 124 12.51 -13.77 -3.43
N ARG A 125 12.78 -12.94 -4.45
CA ARG A 125 11.85 -12.58 -5.52
C ARG A 125 12.50 -12.92 -6.87
N GLY A 126 11.72 -13.43 -7.81
CA GLY A 126 12.20 -13.73 -9.17
C GLY A 126 12.48 -12.48 -9.99
N PHE A 127 13.13 -12.65 -11.14
CA PHE A 127 13.25 -11.61 -12.15
C PHE A 127 12.01 -11.62 -13.04
N TYR A 128 11.42 -10.45 -13.24
CA TYR A 128 10.30 -10.24 -14.14
C TYR A 128 10.78 -9.34 -15.28
N SER A 129 10.47 -9.73 -16.51
CA SER A 129 10.86 -9.05 -17.75
C SER A 129 9.78 -8.07 -18.22
#